data_AF-A0A9D6U3X3-F1
#
_entry.id   AF-A0A9D6U3X3-F1
#
_cell.length_a   1.000
_cell.length_b   1.000
_cell.length_c   1.000
_cell.angle_alpha   90.00
_cell.angle_beta   90.00
_cell.angle_gamma   90.00
#
_symmetry.space_group_name_H-M   'P 1'
#
loop_
_entity.id
_entity.type
_entity.pdbx_description
1 polymer ?
#
loop_
_entity_poly.entity_id
_entity_poly.type
_entity_poly.pdbx_seq_one_letter_code
_entity_poly.pdbx_strand_id
1 'polypeptide(L)'
;MEKQQQSQFPARVEAFNGIHVSIHQIEDRDYLTAEEIGICLGLAQPRKSVNNIFNRNREELEPHTCVINMVTQGQKRATRLFDETGCNLITFFAQTTKAKAFRLWLAQLPKKVRQVEQCLPEVLEQARRQGMATGAYGTLALMESRAAMRLGAHRLNDLIWYRLMGLTQEETGKLLDITKDGIQEVERSLKDLGVVFKAVSKIRRKRQMRHALTDILAGQTP
;
A
#
# COMPACT_ATOMS: atom_id res chain seq x y z
N MET A 1 -36.75 -22.78 11.42
CA MET A 1 -35.67 -23.35 12.25
C MET A 1 -34.35 -22.99 11.58
N GLU A 2 -33.83 -21.79 11.84
CA GLU A 2 -32.59 -21.30 11.25
C GLU A 2 -31.43 -21.59 12.19
N LYS A 3 -30.44 -22.29 11.64
CA LYS A 3 -29.24 -22.76 12.32
C LYS A 3 -28.46 -21.55 12.86
N GLN A 4 -28.34 -21.49 14.18
CA GLN A 4 -27.49 -20.53 14.87
C GLN A 4 -26.03 -20.88 14.59
N GLN A 5 -25.41 -20.15 13.65
CA GLN A 5 -23.99 -20.26 13.38
C GLN A 5 -23.22 -19.78 14.63
N GLN A 6 -22.57 -20.72 15.31
CA GLN A 6 -21.59 -20.46 16.36
C GLN A 6 -20.38 -19.74 15.71
N SER A 7 -20.25 -18.42 15.88
CA SER A 7 -19.05 -17.70 15.46
C SER A 7 -18.01 -17.71 16.58
N GLN A 8 -17.25 -18.81 16.65
CA GLN A 8 -15.94 -18.78 17.27
C GLN A 8 -15.06 -17.90 16.37
N PHE A 9 -14.96 -16.61 16.68
CA PHE A 9 -14.09 -15.70 15.93
C PHE A 9 -12.65 -16.18 16.07
N PRO A 10 -11.86 -16.25 14.97
CA PRO A 10 -10.46 -16.62 15.07
C PRO A 10 -9.75 -15.55 15.90
N ALA A 11 -9.32 -15.93 17.10
CA ALA A 11 -8.55 -15.08 17.97
C ALA A 11 -7.09 -15.51 17.91
N ARG A 12 -6.19 -14.60 17.54
CA ARG A 12 -4.74 -14.82 17.71
C ARG A 12 -4.44 -14.66 19.18
N VAL A 13 -3.78 -15.63 19.79
CA VAL A 13 -3.39 -15.54 21.21
C VAL A 13 -1.95 -15.03 21.31
N GLU A 14 -1.76 -13.96 22.06
CA GLU A 14 -0.47 -13.37 22.38
C GLU A 14 -0.23 -13.41 23.90
N ALA A 15 0.99 -13.14 24.34
CA ALA A 15 1.33 -13.06 25.76
C ALA A 15 1.85 -11.68 26.15
N PHE A 16 1.30 -11.14 27.24
CA PHE A 16 1.80 -9.91 27.90
C PHE A 16 2.17 -10.23 29.35
N ASN A 17 3.47 -10.17 29.70
CA ASN A 17 3.94 -10.48 31.06
C ASN A 17 3.41 -11.82 31.62
N GLY A 18 3.31 -12.85 30.77
CA GLY A 18 2.77 -14.17 31.14
C GLY A 18 1.24 -14.27 31.15
N ILE A 19 0.52 -13.19 30.82
CA ILE A 19 -0.94 -13.16 30.66
C ILE A 19 -1.27 -13.46 29.20
N HIS A 20 -2.11 -14.47 28.95
CA HIS A 20 -2.65 -14.74 27.62
C HIS A 20 -3.70 -13.69 27.24
N VAL A 21 -3.56 -13.11 26.04
CA VAL A 21 -4.45 -12.10 25.49
C VAL A 21 -4.96 -12.57 24.15
N SER A 22 -6.28 -12.61 23.98
CA SER A 22 -6.94 -12.99 22.74
C SER A 22 -7.17 -11.74 21.89
N ILE A 23 -6.60 -11.72 20.70
CA ILE A 23 -6.76 -10.64 19.74
C ILE A 23 -7.83 -11.05 18.74
N HIS A 24 -8.96 -10.35 18.77
CA HIS A 24 -10.10 -10.59 17.91
C HIS A 24 -10.00 -9.74 16.65
N GLN A 25 -10.00 -10.37 15.49
CA GLN A 25 -9.98 -9.66 14.22
C GLN A 25 -11.40 -9.39 13.72
N ILE A 26 -11.76 -8.12 13.56
CA ILE A 26 -13.06 -7.66 13.07
C ILE A 26 -12.83 -6.58 12.02
N GLU A 27 -13.36 -6.76 10.80
CA GLU A 27 -13.25 -5.77 9.71
C GLU A 27 -11.82 -5.24 9.52
N ASP A 28 -10.85 -6.17 9.47
CA ASP A 28 -9.42 -5.89 9.31
C ASP A 28 -8.74 -5.11 10.45
N ARG A 29 -9.40 -4.94 11.59
CA ARG A 29 -8.81 -4.36 12.80
C ARG A 29 -8.70 -5.40 13.91
N ASP A 30 -7.64 -5.25 14.69
CA ASP A 30 -7.37 -6.07 15.87
C ASP A 30 -8.03 -5.41 17.09
N TYR A 31 -8.80 -6.21 17.84
CA TYR A 31 -9.56 -5.77 18.99
C TYR A 31 -9.24 -6.62 20.23
N LEU A 32 -9.19 -5.97 21.40
CA LEU A 32 -9.06 -6.64 22.70
C LEU A 32 -10.30 -6.41 23.54
N THR A 33 -10.66 -7.37 24.39
CA THR A 33 -11.81 -7.21 25.29
C THR A 33 -11.49 -6.27 26.46
N ALA A 34 -12.52 -5.59 26.98
CA ALA A 34 -12.40 -4.77 28.19
C ALA A 34 -11.82 -5.54 29.39
N GLU A 35 -12.09 -6.84 29.47
CA GLU A 35 -11.63 -7.71 30.54
C GLU A 35 -10.13 -7.99 30.43
N GLU A 36 -9.65 -8.38 29.25
CA GLU A 36 -8.22 -8.66 29.01
C GLU A 36 -7.36 -7.41 29.22
N ILE A 37 -7.82 -6.24 28.75
CA ILE A 37 -7.13 -4.97 28.99
C ILE A 37 -7.02 -4.72 30.50
N GLY A 38 -8.11 -4.91 31.25
CA GLY A 38 -8.10 -4.70 32.69
C GLY A 38 -7.17 -5.65 33.44
N ILE A 39 -7.08 -6.92 33.01
CA ILE A 39 -6.16 -7.92 33.59
C ILE A 39 -4.71 -7.51 33.32
N CYS A 40 -4.39 -7.14 32.08
CA CYS A 40 -3.05 -6.69 31.70
C CYS A 40 -2.61 -5.45 32.50
N LEU A 41 -3.53 -4.51 32.72
CA LEU A 41 -3.26 -3.30 33.50
C LEU A 41 -3.22 -3.54 35.03
N GLY A 42 -3.63 -4.72 35.51
CA GLY A 42 -3.64 -5.07 36.93
C GLY A 42 -4.79 -4.42 37.71
N LEU A 43 -5.94 -4.19 37.07
CA LEU A 43 -7.11 -3.61 37.71
C LEU A 43 -7.87 -4.67 38.53
N ALA A 44 -8.33 -4.31 39.74
CA ALA A 44 -8.97 -5.25 40.66
C ALA A 44 -10.30 -5.85 40.13
N GLN A 45 -11.08 -5.08 39.36
CA GLN A 45 -12.29 -5.55 38.67
C GLN A 45 -12.15 -5.28 37.17
N PRO A 46 -11.35 -6.08 36.44
CA PRO A 46 -10.85 -5.76 35.11
C PRO A 46 -11.89 -5.14 34.16
N ARG A 47 -12.96 -5.89 33.87
CA ARG A 47 -14.03 -5.47 32.97
C ARG A 47 -14.78 -4.24 33.49
N LYS A 48 -15.08 -4.18 34.79
CA LYS A 48 -15.86 -3.08 35.38
C LYS A 48 -15.06 -1.79 35.42
N SER A 49 -13.79 -1.87 35.81
CA SER A 49 -12.86 -0.74 35.86
C SER A 49 -12.65 -0.14 34.47
N VAL A 50 -12.44 -0.96 33.43
CA VAL A 50 -12.31 -0.46 32.05
C VAL A 50 -13.62 0.17 31.56
N ASN A 51 -14.78 -0.44 31.85
CA ASN A 51 -16.07 0.16 31.50
C ASN A 51 -16.34 1.49 32.23
N ASN A 52 -15.88 1.63 33.48
CA ASN A 52 -15.98 2.91 34.20
C ASN A 52 -15.09 3.97 33.56
N ILE A 53 -13.88 3.62 33.12
CA ILE A 53 -13.00 4.51 32.36
C ILE A 53 -13.68 4.93 31.04
N PHE A 54 -14.27 3.98 30.32
CA PHE A 54 -15.02 4.25 29.10
C PHE A 54 -16.18 5.22 29.34
N ASN A 55 -17.02 4.97 30.35
CA ASN A 55 -18.18 5.82 30.62
C ASN A 55 -17.80 7.26 30.98
N ARG A 56 -16.63 7.47 31.61
CA ARG A 56 -16.12 8.81 31.96
C ARG A 56 -15.53 9.56 30.78
N ASN A 57 -14.99 8.84 29.79
CA ASN A 57 -14.30 9.42 28.63
C ASN A 57 -14.96 8.97 27.32
N ARG A 58 -16.30 8.94 27.32
CA ARG A 58 -17.09 8.30 26.27
C ARG A 58 -16.86 8.96 24.90
N GLU A 59 -16.81 10.28 24.88
CA GLU A 59 -16.65 11.06 23.64
C GLU A 59 -15.37 10.68 22.87
N GLU A 60 -14.27 10.44 23.58
CA GLU A 60 -13.00 10.04 22.96
C GLU A 60 -12.92 8.55 22.63
N LEU A 61 -13.62 7.70 23.39
CA LEU A 61 -13.49 6.25 23.25
C LEU A 61 -14.55 5.62 22.34
N GLU A 62 -15.75 6.19 22.21
CA GLU A 62 -16.84 5.62 21.39
C GLU A 62 -16.39 5.21 19.97
N PRO A 63 -15.61 6.03 19.23
CA PRO A 63 -15.16 5.70 17.87
C PRO A 63 -14.22 4.48 17.80
N HIS A 64 -13.66 4.09 18.94
CA HIS A 64 -12.63 3.05 19.08
C HIS A 64 -13.18 1.77 19.73
N THR A 65 -14.51 1.65 19.84
CA THR A 65 -15.16 0.50 20.47
C THR A 65 -16.01 -0.31 19.51
N CYS A 66 -16.14 -1.60 19.82
CA CYS A 66 -17.13 -2.49 19.22
C CYS A 66 -17.80 -3.31 20.34
N VAL A 67 -19.07 -3.69 20.17
CA VAL A 67 -19.76 -4.59 21.10
C VAL A 67 -20.19 -5.83 20.34
N ILE A 68 -19.74 -7.00 20.80
CA ILE A 68 -20.12 -8.28 20.21
C ILE A 68 -20.74 -9.19 21.27
N ASN A 69 -21.62 -10.09 20.85
CA ASN A 69 -22.21 -11.09 21.72
C ASN A 69 -21.28 -12.31 21.81
N MET A 70 -20.56 -12.44 22.91
CA MET A 70 -19.73 -13.61 23.20
C MET A 70 -20.50 -14.62 24.04
N VAL A 71 -20.30 -15.91 23.79
CA VAL A 71 -20.84 -16.98 24.65
C VAL A 71 -19.83 -17.27 25.75
N THR A 72 -20.20 -17.02 27.00
CA THR A 72 -19.39 -17.37 28.17
C THR A 72 -20.22 -18.28 29.06
N GLN A 73 -19.72 -19.49 29.35
CA GLN A 73 -20.41 -20.48 30.19
C GLN A 73 -21.87 -20.74 29.75
N GLY A 74 -22.10 -20.86 28.44
CA GLY A 74 -23.43 -21.15 27.88
C GLY A 74 -24.39 -19.95 27.80
N GLN A 75 -24.02 -18.78 28.33
CA GLN A 75 -24.83 -17.56 28.22
C GLN A 75 -24.21 -16.58 27.21
N LYS A 76 -25.07 -15.98 26.35
CA LYS A 76 -24.67 -14.88 25.48
C LYS A 76 -24.55 -13.60 26.30
N ARG A 77 -23.38 -12.96 26.27
CA ARG A 77 -23.08 -11.71 26.96
C ARG A 77 -22.55 -10.69 25.96
N ALA A 78 -23.07 -9.47 26.03
CA ALA A 78 -22.52 -8.34 25.29
C ALA A 78 -21.15 -7.96 25.90
N THR A 79 -20.09 -8.16 25.12
CA THR A 79 -18.71 -7.83 25.49
C THR A 79 -18.26 -6.65 24.65
N ARG A 80 -17.72 -5.64 25.31
CA ARG A 80 -17.12 -4.47 24.66
C ARG A 80 -15.65 -4.75 24.38
N LEU A 81 -15.24 -4.39 23.18
CA LEU A 81 -13.89 -4.49 22.67
C LEU A 81 -13.38 -3.12 22.28
N PHE A 82 -12.07 -2.98 22.27
CA PHE A 82 -11.36 -1.76 21.92
C PHE A 82 -10.31 -2.05 20.86
N ASP A 83 -10.22 -1.18 19.85
CA ASP A 83 -9.12 -1.23 18.89
C ASP A 83 -7.81 -0.77 19.56
N GLU A 84 -6.70 -0.79 18.81
CA GLU A 84 -5.38 -0.37 19.31
C GLU A 84 -5.41 1.04 19.93
N THR A 85 -6.10 1.98 19.29
CA THR A 85 -6.21 3.37 19.75
C THR A 85 -7.01 3.46 21.05
N GLY A 86 -8.15 2.77 21.12
CA GLY A 86 -8.96 2.66 22.34
C GLY A 86 -8.18 2.03 23.49
N CYS A 87 -7.40 0.98 23.23
CA CYS A 87 -6.52 0.37 24.23
C CYS A 87 -5.47 1.38 24.75
N ASN A 88 -4.85 2.14 23.85
CA ASN A 88 -3.89 3.19 24.22
C ASN A 88 -4.54 4.28 25.07
N LEU A 89 -5.71 4.79 24.68
CA LEU A 89 -6.47 5.77 25.45
C LEU A 89 -6.82 5.27 26.85
N ILE A 90 -7.33 4.03 26.96
CA ILE A 90 -7.60 3.40 28.27
C ILE A 90 -6.35 3.38 29.15
N THR A 91 -5.17 3.11 28.59
CA THR A 91 -3.93 3.10 29.39
C THR A 91 -3.57 4.49 29.93
N PHE A 92 -3.86 5.56 29.19
CA PHE A 92 -3.63 6.93 29.65
C PHE A 92 -4.59 7.28 30.78
N PHE A 93 -5.87 6.90 30.66
CA PHE A 93 -6.87 7.17 31.69
C PHE A 93 -6.74 6.27 32.93
N ALA A 94 -6.24 5.03 32.78
CA ALA A 94 -6.09 4.10 33.89
C ALA A 94 -4.92 4.45 34.83
N GLN A 95 -3.90 5.19 34.33
CA GLN A 95 -2.73 5.64 35.08
C GLN A 95 -2.04 4.55 35.94
N THR A 96 -1.97 3.31 35.43
CA THR A 96 -1.32 2.20 36.15
C THR A 96 0.18 2.12 35.87
N THR A 97 0.95 1.54 36.79
CA THR A 97 2.40 1.29 36.60
C THR A 97 2.68 0.39 35.39
N LYS A 98 1.74 -0.52 35.06
CA LYS A 98 1.82 -1.44 33.92
C LYS A 98 1.44 -0.81 32.58
N ALA A 99 0.83 0.38 32.57
CA ALA A 99 0.34 1.05 31.36
C ALA A 99 1.46 1.28 30.31
N LYS A 100 2.65 1.70 30.75
CA LYS A 100 3.79 1.95 29.84
C LYS A 100 4.23 0.67 29.12
N ALA A 101 4.37 -0.43 29.86
CA ALA A 101 4.74 -1.71 29.29
C ALA A 101 3.66 -2.22 28.32
N PHE A 102 2.38 -2.06 28.68
CA PHE A 102 1.28 -2.48 27.82
C PHE A 102 1.23 -1.70 26.50
N ARG A 103 1.46 -0.39 26.51
CA ARG A 103 1.56 0.42 25.27
C ARG A 103 2.71 -0.04 24.37
N LEU A 104 3.87 -0.35 24.95
CA LEU A 104 5.02 -0.85 24.18
C LEU A 104 4.71 -2.22 23.56
N TRP A 105 4.03 -3.08 24.30
CA TRP A 105 3.59 -4.39 23.81
C TRP A 105 2.56 -4.27 22.69
N LEU A 106 1.53 -3.43 22.83
CA LEU A 106 0.56 -3.14 21.76
C LEU A 106 1.27 -2.68 20.48
N ALA A 107 2.25 -1.79 20.60
CA ALA A 107 3.01 -1.27 19.46
C ALA A 107 3.83 -2.35 18.73
N GLN A 108 4.16 -3.46 19.39
CA GLN A 108 4.90 -4.59 18.82
C GLN A 108 4.02 -5.61 18.09
N LEU A 109 2.69 -5.57 18.28
CA LEU A 109 1.77 -6.49 17.61
C LEU A 109 1.90 -6.37 16.08
N PRO A 110 1.91 -7.49 15.33
CA PRO A 110 2.07 -7.45 13.88
C PRO A 110 0.89 -6.71 13.22
N LYS A 111 1.19 -5.63 12.50
CA LYS A 111 0.19 -4.83 11.77
C LYS A 111 0.22 -5.23 10.30
N LYS A 112 -0.95 -5.34 9.65
CA LYS A 112 -1.03 -5.61 8.20
C LYS A 112 -0.18 -4.64 7.37
N VAL A 113 -0.14 -3.36 7.73
CA VAL A 113 0.70 -2.34 7.05
C VAL A 113 2.19 -2.68 7.13
N ARG A 114 2.68 -3.13 8.30
CA ARG A 114 4.09 -3.55 8.46
C ARG A 114 4.42 -4.80 7.66
N GLN A 115 3.46 -5.71 7.47
CA GLN A 115 3.66 -6.90 6.63
C GLN A 115 3.86 -6.52 5.15
N VAL A 116 3.11 -5.53 4.65
CA VAL A 116 3.29 -5.01 3.28
C VAL A 116 4.66 -4.36 3.12
N GLU A 117 5.10 -3.53 4.08
CA GLU A 117 6.44 -2.92 4.06
C GLU A 117 7.57 -3.96 4.08
N GLN A 118 7.39 -5.06 4.83
CA GLN A 118 8.36 -6.15 4.90
C GLN A 118 8.45 -6.96 3.61
N CYS A 119 7.33 -7.11 2.87
CA CYS A 119 7.30 -7.83 1.60
C CYS A 119 7.66 -6.94 0.39
N LEU A 120 7.67 -5.61 0.57
CA LEU A 120 7.94 -4.65 -0.50
C LEU A 120 9.26 -4.88 -1.26
N PRO A 121 10.40 -5.21 -0.61
CA PRO A 121 11.65 -5.47 -1.30
C PRO A 121 11.58 -6.68 -2.24
N GLU A 122 10.90 -7.75 -1.82
CA GLU A 122 10.74 -8.96 -2.63
C GLU A 122 9.82 -8.71 -3.83
N VAL A 123 8.69 -8.03 -3.61
CA VAL A 123 7.76 -7.64 -4.68
C VAL A 123 8.45 -6.72 -5.70
N LEU A 124 9.27 -5.78 -5.24
CA LEU A 124 10.04 -4.90 -6.12
C LEU A 124 11.09 -5.66 -6.94
N GLU A 125 11.80 -6.61 -6.34
CA GLU A 125 12.79 -7.45 -7.04
C GLU A 125 12.12 -8.38 -8.06
N GLN A 126 10.96 -8.96 -7.73
CA GLN A 126 10.15 -9.74 -8.68
C GLN A 126 9.69 -8.88 -9.85
N ALA A 127 9.16 -7.68 -9.58
CA ALA A 127 8.79 -6.72 -10.62
C ALA A 127 9.99 -6.32 -11.49
N ARG A 128 11.18 -6.13 -10.89
CA ARG A 128 12.43 -5.83 -11.62
C ARG A 128 12.82 -6.97 -12.56
N ARG A 129 12.77 -8.22 -12.10
CA ARG A 129 13.08 -9.41 -12.91
C ARG A 129 12.10 -9.59 -14.07
N GLN A 130 10.81 -9.42 -13.80
CA GLN A 130 9.78 -9.46 -14.83
C GLN A 130 9.98 -8.32 -15.84
N GLY A 131 10.28 -7.10 -15.37
CA GLY A 131 10.61 -5.97 -16.23
C GLY A 131 11.84 -6.21 -17.12
N MET A 132 12.88 -6.89 -16.61
CA MET A 132 14.05 -7.27 -17.39
C MET A 132 13.72 -8.31 -18.47
N ALA A 133 12.93 -9.34 -18.14
CA ALA A 133 12.51 -10.34 -19.12
C ALA A 133 11.65 -9.71 -20.22
N THR A 134 10.64 -8.92 -19.86
CA THR A 134 9.82 -8.15 -20.81
C THR A 134 10.69 -7.22 -21.66
N GLY A 135 11.65 -6.52 -21.04
CA GLY A 135 12.63 -5.67 -21.73
C GLY A 135 13.48 -6.41 -22.76
N ALA A 136 13.91 -7.64 -22.45
CA ALA A 136 14.65 -8.48 -23.39
C ALA A 136 13.77 -8.93 -24.57
N TYR A 137 12.55 -9.41 -24.28
CA TYR A 137 11.62 -9.88 -25.33
C TYR A 137 11.25 -8.78 -26.31
N GLY A 138 10.98 -7.57 -25.86
CA GLY A 138 10.66 -6.53 -26.82
C GLY A 138 11.88 -5.77 -27.36
N THR A 139 13.09 -5.94 -26.78
CA THR A 139 14.33 -5.62 -27.51
C THR A 139 14.47 -6.54 -28.72
N LEU A 140 14.13 -7.82 -28.60
CA LEU A 140 14.04 -8.74 -29.75
C LEU A 140 12.96 -8.28 -30.74
N ALA A 141 11.77 -7.88 -30.27
CA ALA A 141 10.73 -7.33 -31.14
C ALA A 141 11.18 -6.03 -31.86
N LEU A 142 11.95 -5.16 -31.19
CA LEU A 142 12.57 -4.00 -31.82
C LEU A 142 13.61 -4.38 -32.88
N MET A 143 14.38 -5.44 -32.66
CA MET A 143 15.32 -5.97 -33.66
C MET A 143 14.61 -6.55 -34.90
N GLU A 144 13.35 -6.96 -34.76
CA GLU A 144 12.52 -7.40 -35.89
C GLU A 144 11.89 -6.23 -36.67
N SER A 145 11.78 -5.04 -36.06
CA SER A 145 11.34 -3.83 -36.75
C SER A 145 12.40 -3.32 -37.73
N ARG A 146 12.01 -3.20 -39.00
CA ARG A 146 12.89 -2.65 -40.05
C ARG A 146 13.18 -1.18 -39.81
N ALA A 147 12.20 -0.44 -39.30
CA ALA A 147 12.37 0.98 -38.96
C ALA A 147 13.32 1.18 -37.77
N ALA A 148 13.19 0.38 -36.70
CA ALA A 148 14.08 0.44 -35.54
C ALA A 148 15.52 0.05 -35.91
N MET A 149 15.71 -1.02 -36.70
CA MET A 149 17.04 -1.45 -37.15
C MET A 149 17.74 -0.42 -38.04
N ARG A 150 17.00 0.29 -38.91
CA ARG A 150 17.57 1.37 -39.74
C ARG A 150 18.02 2.58 -38.93
N LEU A 151 17.39 2.83 -37.78
CA LEU A 151 17.73 3.95 -36.91
C LEU A 151 19.00 3.73 -36.11
N GLY A 152 19.23 2.50 -35.66
CA GLY A 152 20.27 2.18 -34.70
C GLY A 152 19.95 2.66 -33.28
N ALA A 153 20.71 2.15 -32.30
CA ALA A 153 20.40 2.31 -30.88
C ALA A 153 20.34 3.78 -30.39
N HIS A 154 21.25 4.63 -30.87
CA HIS A 154 21.31 6.04 -30.46
C HIS A 154 20.07 6.82 -30.90
N ARG A 155 19.70 6.72 -32.18
CA ARG A 155 18.55 7.46 -32.74
C ARG A 155 17.21 6.90 -32.26
N LEU A 156 17.17 5.63 -31.86
CA LEU A 156 16.02 5.04 -31.18
C LEU A 156 15.82 5.63 -29.77
N ASN A 157 16.90 5.86 -29.02
CA ASN A 157 16.81 6.57 -27.74
C ASN A 157 16.28 8.00 -27.94
N ASP A 158 16.76 8.71 -28.96
CA ASP A 158 16.25 10.05 -29.29
C ASP A 158 14.74 10.01 -29.61
N LEU A 159 14.29 9.01 -30.37
CA LEU A 159 12.86 8.79 -30.66
C LEU A 159 12.06 8.60 -29.37
N ILE A 160 12.48 7.66 -28.52
CA ILE A 160 11.79 7.36 -27.25
C ILE A 160 11.73 8.62 -26.39
N TRP A 161 12.85 9.33 -26.28
CA TRP A 161 12.96 10.55 -25.49
C TRP A 161 12.02 11.65 -26.02
N TYR A 162 12.03 11.94 -27.32
CA TYR A 162 11.13 12.92 -27.93
C TYR A 162 9.65 12.57 -27.73
N ARG A 163 9.31 11.27 -27.84
CA ARG A 163 7.94 10.82 -27.65
C ARG A 163 7.49 10.87 -26.20
N LEU A 164 8.38 10.59 -25.23
CA LEU A 164 8.12 10.80 -23.80
C LEU A 164 8.00 12.29 -23.43
N MET A 165 8.73 13.17 -24.12
CA MET A 165 8.63 14.63 -23.98
C MET A 165 7.37 15.22 -24.63
N GLY A 166 6.55 14.39 -25.28
CA GLY A 166 5.24 14.78 -25.79
C GLY A 166 5.25 15.38 -27.20
N LEU A 167 6.34 15.24 -27.96
CA LEU A 167 6.37 15.55 -29.39
C LEU A 167 5.47 14.57 -30.13
N THR A 168 4.80 15.01 -31.20
CA THR A 168 3.94 14.11 -31.99
C THR A 168 4.78 13.21 -32.90
N GLN A 169 4.20 12.11 -33.36
CA GLN A 169 4.83 11.22 -34.35
C GLN A 169 5.33 11.99 -35.59
N GLU A 170 4.58 13.01 -36.03
CA GLU A 170 4.98 13.84 -37.18
C GLU A 170 6.15 14.78 -36.89
N GLU A 171 6.23 15.35 -35.69
CA GLU A 171 7.36 16.20 -35.28
C GLU A 171 8.62 15.38 -35.08
N THR A 172 8.51 14.26 -34.37
CA THR A 172 9.62 13.33 -34.16
C THR A 172 10.12 12.77 -35.50
N GLY A 173 9.22 12.49 -36.44
CA GLY A 173 9.58 12.03 -37.79
C GLY A 173 10.41 13.04 -38.55
N LYS A 174 10.02 14.32 -38.49
CA LYS A 174 10.80 15.41 -39.10
C LYS A 174 12.17 15.59 -38.46
N LEU A 175 12.27 15.48 -37.14
CA LEU A 175 13.54 15.65 -36.41
C LEU A 175 14.54 14.51 -36.67
N LEU A 176 14.02 13.29 -36.81
CA LEU A 176 14.83 12.10 -37.00
C LEU A 176 14.93 11.64 -38.46
N ASP A 177 14.33 12.38 -39.40
CA ASP A 177 14.27 12.02 -40.82
C ASP A 177 13.68 10.60 -41.04
N ILE A 178 12.53 10.33 -40.39
CA ILE A 178 11.79 9.07 -40.51
C ILE A 178 10.34 9.38 -40.87
N THR A 179 9.74 8.51 -41.68
CA THR A 179 8.31 8.59 -41.95
C THR A 179 7.49 8.32 -40.69
N LYS A 180 6.30 8.94 -40.62
CA LYS A 180 5.32 8.69 -39.54
C LYS A 180 4.98 7.21 -39.40
N ASP A 181 4.89 6.49 -40.51
CA ASP A 181 4.60 5.06 -40.53
C ASP A 181 5.75 4.25 -39.90
N GLY A 182 7.00 4.64 -40.15
CA GLY A 182 8.17 4.05 -39.49
C GLY A 182 8.15 4.30 -37.98
N ILE A 183 7.74 5.47 -37.53
CA ILE A 183 7.58 5.75 -36.09
C ILE A 183 6.46 4.89 -35.49
N GLN A 184 5.34 4.72 -36.19
CA GLN A 184 4.26 3.85 -35.70
C GLN A 184 4.68 2.39 -35.61
N GLU A 185 5.50 1.90 -36.53
CA GLU A 185 6.10 0.57 -36.48
C GLU A 185 6.98 0.40 -35.22
N VAL A 186 7.86 1.37 -34.96
CA VAL A 186 8.71 1.40 -33.75
C VAL A 186 7.85 1.48 -32.48
N GLU A 187 6.85 2.35 -32.45
CA GLU A 187 5.96 2.51 -31.29
C GLU A 187 5.11 1.28 -30.98
N ARG A 188 4.69 0.52 -32.00
CA ARG A 188 4.01 -0.77 -31.77
C ARG A 188 4.94 -1.75 -31.06
N SER A 189 6.17 -1.86 -31.55
CA SER A 189 7.20 -2.71 -30.94
C SER A 189 7.54 -2.26 -29.51
N LEU A 190 7.56 -0.95 -29.25
CA LEU A 190 7.73 -0.38 -27.90
C LEU A 190 6.51 -0.57 -27.00
N LYS A 191 5.29 -0.63 -27.57
CA LYS A 191 4.09 -0.92 -26.80
C LYS A 191 4.10 -2.36 -26.29
N ASP A 192 4.62 -3.30 -27.07
CA ASP A 192 4.82 -4.69 -26.67
C ASP A 192 5.89 -4.81 -25.55
N LEU A 193 6.77 -3.80 -25.43
CA LEU A 193 7.69 -3.59 -24.30
C LEU A 193 7.06 -2.94 -23.07
N GLY A 194 5.79 -2.56 -23.11
CA GLY A 194 5.13 -1.81 -22.03
C GLY A 194 5.45 -0.31 -22.03
N VAL A 195 6.14 0.21 -23.06
CA VAL A 195 6.35 1.66 -23.22
C VAL A 195 5.09 2.27 -23.84
N VAL A 196 4.41 3.13 -23.09
CA VAL A 196 3.18 3.81 -23.55
C VAL A 196 3.40 5.32 -23.60
N PHE A 197 3.33 5.89 -24.80
CA PHE A 197 3.41 7.32 -25.02
C PHE A 197 2.04 7.97 -24.79
N LYS A 198 1.87 8.69 -23.67
CA LYS A 198 0.62 9.39 -23.36
C LYS A 198 0.45 10.65 -24.22
N ALA A 199 -0.79 10.93 -24.62
CA ALA A 199 -1.12 12.19 -25.28
C ALA A 199 -0.94 13.37 -24.30
N VAL A 200 -0.15 14.36 -24.69
CA VAL A 200 0.11 15.58 -23.90
C VAL A 200 -0.76 16.72 -24.41
N SER A 201 -1.37 17.48 -23.49
CA SER A 201 -2.20 18.65 -23.84
C SER A 201 -1.37 19.71 -24.58
N LYS A 202 -2.00 20.46 -25.51
CA LYS A 202 -1.31 21.46 -26.35
C LYS A 202 -0.52 22.50 -25.53
N ILE A 203 -1.03 22.91 -24.37
CA ILE A 203 -0.40 23.89 -23.48
C ILE A 203 0.87 23.31 -22.85
N ARG A 204 0.81 22.08 -22.33
CA ARG A 204 1.94 21.40 -21.69
C ARG A 204 3.03 21.06 -22.72
N ARG A 205 2.62 20.67 -23.92
CA ARG A 205 3.50 20.44 -25.09
C ARG A 205 4.31 21.67 -25.46
N LYS A 206 3.70 22.87 -25.58
CA LYS A 206 4.43 24.10 -25.94
C LYS A 206 5.51 24.49 -24.92
N ARG A 207 5.30 24.16 -23.64
CA ARG A 207 6.30 24.37 -22.57
C ARG A 207 7.44 23.34 -22.62
N GLN A 208 7.11 22.06 -22.78
CA GLN A 208 8.11 20.98 -22.87
C GLN A 208 8.95 21.06 -24.14
N MET A 209 8.35 21.43 -25.27
CA MET A 209 9.04 21.56 -26.56
C MET A 209 10.04 22.72 -26.57
N ARG A 210 9.77 23.81 -25.84
CA ARG A 210 10.75 24.89 -25.65
C ARG A 210 11.99 24.41 -24.89
N HIS A 211 11.80 23.60 -23.85
CA HIS A 211 12.93 23.01 -23.11
C HIS A 211 13.70 21.98 -23.96
N ALA A 212 13.00 21.08 -24.64
CA ALA A 212 13.66 20.09 -25.49
C ALA A 212 14.49 20.75 -26.61
N LEU A 213 13.99 21.83 -27.24
CA LEU A 213 14.74 22.57 -28.24
C LEU A 213 15.93 23.34 -27.65
N THR A 214 15.82 23.88 -26.43
CA THR A 214 16.97 24.50 -25.76
C THR A 214 18.06 23.49 -25.45
N ASP A 215 17.70 22.28 -25.04
CA ASP A 215 18.65 21.22 -24.70
C ASP A 215 19.37 20.70 -25.97
N ILE A 216 18.63 20.53 -27.07
CA ILE A 216 19.18 20.19 -28.39
C ILE A 216 20.16 21.26 -28.89
N LEU A 217 19.77 22.54 -28.82
CA LEU A 217 20.63 23.65 -29.25
C LEU A 217 21.88 23.81 -28.35
N ALA A 218 21.80 23.35 -27.11
CA ALA A 218 22.92 23.28 -26.18
C ALA A 218 23.83 22.04 -26.42
N GLY A 219 23.52 21.20 -27.40
CA GLY A 219 24.27 19.96 -27.68
C GLY A 219 24.10 18.89 -26.59
N GLN A 220 23.11 19.05 -25.71
CA GLN A 220 22.77 18.11 -24.64
C GLN A 220 21.65 17.18 -25.13
N THR A 221 21.94 16.39 -26.15
CA THR A 221 21.23 15.12 -26.32
C THR A 221 21.83 14.12 -25.32
N PRO A 222 21.00 13.35 -24.59
CA PRO A 222 21.50 12.39 -23.60
C PRO A 222 22.34 11.28 -24.22
#